data_AF-A0A8K0T2M2-F1
#
_entry.id   AF-A0A8K0T2M2-F1
#
_cell.length_a   1.000
_cell.length_b   1.000
_cell.length_c   1.000
_cell.angle_alpha   90.00
_cell.angle_beta   90.00
_cell.angle_gamma   90.00
#
_symmetry.space_group_name_H-M   'P 1'
#
loop_
_entity.id
_entity.type
_entity.pdbx_description
1 polymer ?
#
loop_
_entity_poly.entity_id
_entity_poly.type
_entity_poly.pdbx_seq_one_letter_code
_entity_poly.pdbx_strand_id
1 'polypeptide(L)'
;MRFCHLHTPTVLLLHTLVARSAAHAPSRRDEPAGSECSDEGQWNCMTDSWQRCASGRWSVVVDCAEGTVCAPAGLTNDFSIEHDGSVHGSSNSGSGGLGRGMSSAAYAMLCCAVVLWFTIAV
;
A
#
# COMPACT_ATOMS: atom_id res chain seq x y z
N MET A 1 40.43 29.39 24.03
CA MET A 1 40.36 27.91 24.04
C MET A 1 39.44 27.51 22.92
N ARG A 2 40.00 26.90 21.87
CA ARG A 2 39.28 26.44 20.69
C ARG A 2 38.59 25.12 21.01
N PHE A 3 37.29 25.04 20.80
CA PHE A 3 36.62 23.82 20.36
C PHE A 3 35.66 24.21 19.23
N CYS A 4 36.19 24.22 18.01
CA CYS A 4 35.39 23.95 16.83
C CYS A 4 35.04 22.47 16.89
N HIS A 5 33.80 22.11 17.19
CA HIS A 5 33.31 20.76 16.92
C HIS A 5 31.83 20.83 16.52
N LEU A 6 31.66 21.07 15.22
CA LEU A 6 30.71 20.38 14.35
C LEU A 6 29.25 20.37 14.83
N HIS A 7 28.49 21.35 14.33
CA HIS A 7 27.10 21.16 13.96
C HIS A 7 27.04 19.94 13.03
N THR A 8 26.69 18.80 13.60
CA THR A 8 26.52 17.54 12.89
C THR A 8 25.32 17.68 11.93
N PRO A 9 25.51 17.52 10.61
CA PRO A 9 24.41 17.54 9.64
C PRO A 9 23.40 16.40 9.85
N THR A 10 23.66 15.46 10.77
CA THR A 10 22.79 14.33 11.10
C THR A 10 21.52 14.72 11.85
N VAL A 11 21.50 15.83 12.60
CA VAL A 11 20.30 16.21 13.36
C VAL A 11 19.20 16.75 12.43
N LEU A 12 19.55 17.46 11.34
CA LEU A 12 18.57 17.89 10.35
C LEU A 12 18.02 16.70 9.53
N LEU A 13 18.86 15.67 9.31
CA LEU A 13 18.51 14.47 8.57
C LEU A 13 17.62 13.51 9.37
N LEU A 14 17.76 13.45 10.70
CA LEU A 14 16.84 12.66 11.54
C LEU A 14 15.43 13.28 11.60
N HIS A 15 15.29 14.60 11.64
CA HIS A 15 13.97 15.23 11.67
C HIS A 15 13.22 15.13 10.33
N THR A 16 13.91 15.09 9.18
CA THR A 16 13.27 14.81 7.89
C THR A 16 12.87 13.33 7.72
N LEU A 17 13.53 12.41 8.42
CA LEU A 17 13.20 10.98 8.39
C LEU A 17 12.03 10.61 9.32
N VAL A 18 11.81 11.32 10.44
CA VAL A 18 10.72 11.03 11.38
C VAL A 18 9.33 11.39 10.84
N ALA A 19 9.24 12.27 9.83
CA ALA A 19 7.96 12.57 9.17
C ALA A 19 7.51 11.51 8.16
N ARG A 20 8.40 10.60 7.73
CA ARG A 20 8.14 9.65 6.65
C ARG A 20 7.58 8.29 7.12
N SER A 21 7.23 8.22 8.40
CA SER A 21 6.82 6.97 9.08
C SER A 21 5.32 6.88 9.39
N ALA A 22 4.49 7.77 8.86
CA ALA A 22 3.08 7.46 8.65
C ALA A 22 2.96 6.62 7.38
N ALA A 23 3.51 5.40 7.40
CA ALA A 23 3.00 4.35 6.52
C ALA A 23 1.56 4.12 6.96
N HIS A 24 0.66 4.88 6.35
CA HIS A 24 -0.78 4.78 6.49
C HIS A 24 -1.11 3.30 6.27
N ALA A 25 -1.46 2.60 7.35
CA ALA A 25 -1.95 1.23 7.26
C ALA A 25 -3.03 1.22 6.16
N PRO A 26 -3.08 0.21 5.27
CA PRO A 26 -4.00 0.18 4.14
C PRO A 26 -5.43 0.26 4.67
N SER A 27 -5.94 1.48 4.76
CA SER A 27 -7.22 1.74 5.36
C SER A 27 -8.21 1.73 4.21
N ARG A 28 -9.20 0.85 4.31
CA ARG A 28 -10.42 0.90 3.50
C ARG A 28 -11.25 2.09 3.97
N ARG A 29 -10.70 3.28 3.79
CA ARG A 29 -11.31 4.56 4.10
C ARG A 29 -11.10 5.46 2.91
N ASP A 30 -12.01 6.38 2.72
CA ASP A 30 -11.83 7.46 1.78
C ASP A 30 -10.71 8.37 2.26
N GLU A 31 -9.83 8.74 1.33
CA GLU A 31 -8.89 9.83 1.54
C GLU A 31 -9.54 11.15 1.11
N PRO A 32 -9.25 12.28 1.79
CA PRO A 32 -9.78 13.56 1.38
C PRO A 32 -9.40 13.87 -0.07
N ALA A 33 -10.36 14.25 -0.91
CA ALA A 33 -10.08 14.58 -2.30
C ALA A 33 -9.00 15.68 -2.40
N GLY A 34 -7.96 15.42 -3.18
CA GLY A 34 -6.83 16.32 -3.32
C GLY A 34 -5.80 16.29 -2.19
N SER A 35 -5.94 15.40 -1.18
CA SER A 35 -4.84 15.11 -0.27
C SER A 35 -3.68 14.44 -1.02
N GLU A 36 -2.48 14.55 -0.49
CA GLU A 36 -1.30 13.93 -1.12
C GLU A 36 -1.37 12.41 -1.01
N CYS A 37 -0.99 11.74 -2.10
CA CYS A 37 -0.83 10.29 -2.14
C CYS A 37 0.64 9.95 -2.44
N SER A 38 1.13 8.88 -1.81
CA SER A 38 2.54 8.49 -1.88
C SER A 38 2.91 7.84 -3.21
N ASP A 39 2.05 6.94 -3.70
CA ASP A 39 2.34 6.07 -4.84
C ASP A 39 1.47 6.47 -6.05
N GLU A 40 2.07 7.13 -7.04
CA GLU A 40 1.37 7.55 -8.26
C GLU A 40 0.75 6.36 -8.99
N GLY A 41 -0.52 6.48 -9.38
CA GLY A 41 -1.26 5.43 -10.06
C GLY A 41 -1.84 4.35 -9.13
N GLN A 42 -1.57 4.41 -7.83
CA GLN A 42 -2.20 3.52 -6.84
C GLN A 42 -3.70 3.80 -6.74
N TRP A 43 -4.45 2.72 -6.52
CA TRP A 43 -5.89 2.74 -6.30
C TRP A 43 -6.19 2.49 -4.83
N ASN A 44 -7.23 3.14 -4.32
CA ASN A 44 -7.80 2.86 -3.02
C ASN A 44 -9.20 2.28 -3.23
N CYS A 45 -9.36 0.97 -3.01
CA CYS A 45 -10.62 0.28 -3.18
C CYS A 45 -11.38 0.09 -1.85
N MET A 46 -12.59 0.64 -1.77
CA MET A 46 -13.48 0.58 -0.61
C MET A 46 -14.63 -0.45 -0.76
N THR A 47 -14.54 -1.38 -1.72
CA THR A 47 -15.57 -2.32 -2.22
C THR A 47 -16.46 -1.68 -3.28
N ASP A 48 -17.38 -0.83 -2.88
CA ASP A 48 -18.42 -0.26 -3.74
C ASP A 48 -18.01 1.11 -4.28
N SER A 49 -16.83 1.59 -3.92
CA SER A 49 -16.30 2.88 -4.30
C SER A 49 -14.77 2.81 -4.35
N TRP A 50 -14.16 3.72 -5.10
CA TRP A 50 -12.72 3.77 -5.29
C TRP A 50 -12.19 5.19 -5.45
N GLN A 51 -10.88 5.36 -5.22
CA GLN A 51 -10.12 6.57 -5.54
C GLN A 51 -8.84 6.19 -6.28
N ARG A 52 -8.33 7.10 -7.11
CA ARG A 52 -7.06 6.93 -7.82
C ARG A 52 -6.10 8.04 -7.41
N CYS A 53 -4.86 7.66 -7.13
CA CYS A 53 -3.75 8.58 -7.00
C CYS A 53 -3.33 9.07 -8.38
N ALA A 54 -3.50 10.37 -8.64
CA ALA A 54 -3.14 11.00 -9.90
C ALA A 54 -2.49 12.36 -9.64
N SER A 55 -1.34 12.61 -10.27
CA SER A 55 -0.56 13.85 -10.06
C SER A 55 -0.19 14.08 -8.59
N GLY A 56 0.15 13.01 -7.87
CA GLY A 56 0.49 13.02 -6.45
C GLY A 56 -0.67 13.36 -5.53
N ARG A 57 -1.92 13.34 -6.02
CA ARG A 57 -3.11 13.66 -5.24
C ARG A 57 -4.22 12.61 -5.41
N TRP A 58 -4.98 12.36 -4.35
CA TRP A 58 -6.16 11.50 -4.42
C TRP A 58 -7.27 12.16 -5.22
N SER A 59 -7.93 11.37 -6.07
CA SER A 59 -9.16 11.76 -6.74
C SER A 59 -10.32 11.93 -5.75
N VAL A 60 -11.45 12.45 -6.22
CA VAL A 60 -12.73 12.26 -5.53
C VAL A 60 -13.06 10.77 -5.39
N VAL A 61 -13.91 10.42 -4.42
CA VAL A 61 -14.53 9.09 -4.34
C VAL A 61 -15.42 8.91 -5.57
N VAL A 62 -15.25 7.79 -6.25
CA VAL A 62 -16.07 7.37 -7.38
C VAL A 62 -16.76 6.06 -7.00
N ASP A 63 -18.08 6.04 -7.07
CA ASP A 63 -18.85 4.82 -6.84
C ASP A 63 -18.65 3.83 -7.99
N CYS A 64 -18.57 2.55 -7.64
CA CYS A 64 -18.66 1.45 -8.59
C CYS A 64 -20.06 1.45 -9.22
N ALA A 65 -20.17 0.91 -10.44
CA ALA A 65 -21.47 0.69 -11.04
C ALA A 65 -22.30 -0.30 -10.19
N GLU A 66 -23.62 -0.20 -10.25
CA GLU A 66 -24.52 -1.12 -9.55
C GLU A 66 -24.21 -2.59 -9.92
N GLY A 67 -24.16 -3.47 -8.93
CA GLY A 67 -23.81 -4.88 -9.12
C GLY A 67 -22.33 -5.11 -9.44
N THR A 68 -21.46 -4.13 -9.18
CA THR A 68 -20.01 -4.27 -9.30
C THR A 68 -19.27 -3.82 -8.04
N VAL A 69 -18.10 -4.38 -7.82
CA VAL A 69 -17.20 -4.05 -6.73
C VAL A 69 -15.78 -3.90 -7.27
N CYS A 70 -14.97 -3.07 -6.64
CA CYS A 70 -13.54 -3.03 -6.91
C CYS A 70 -12.80 -4.14 -6.14
N ALA A 71 -11.71 -4.64 -6.73
CA ALA A 71 -10.83 -5.62 -6.13
C ALA A 71 -9.36 -5.41 -6.55
N PRO A 72 -8.38 -5.78 -5.70
CA PRO A 72 -8.56 -6.16 -4.30
C PRO A 72 -8.86 -4.94 -3.41
N ALA A 73 -9.42 -5.25 -2.24
CA ALA A 73 -9.61 -4.34 -1.12
C ALA A 73 -8.39 -3.47 -0.78
N GLY A 74 -8.61 -2.18 -0.52
CA GLY A 74 -7.61 -1.25 0.01
C GLY A 74 -6.67 -0.70 -1.05
N LEU A 75 -5.46 -0.34 -0.63
CA LEU A 75 -4.44 0.24 -1.50
C LEU A 75 -3.85 -0.85 -2.41
N THR A 76 -3.98 -0.69 -3.73
CA THR A 76 -3.55 -1.66 -4.73
C THR A 76 -3.04 -0.98 -6.01
N ASN A 77 -2.09 -1.63 -6.68
CA ASN A 77 -1.67 -1.26 -8.04
C ASN A 77 -2.33 -2.12 -9.12
N ASP A 78 -2.99 -3.21 -8.72
CA ASP A 78 -3.73 -4.11 -9.59
C ASP A 78 -5.21 -3.87 -9.31
N PHE A 79 -5.85 -3.01 -10.10
CA PHE A 79 -7.25 -2.62 -9.92
C PHE A 79 -8.13 -3.34 -10.92
N SER A 80 -9.16 -4.02 -10.42
CA SER A 80 -10.17 -4.68 -11.21
C SER A 80 -11.56 -4.31 -10.71
N ILE A 81 -12.52 -4.21 -11.64
CA ILE A 81 -13.95 -4.14 -11.33
C ILE A 81 -14.54 -5.52 -11.58
N GLU A 82 -15.06 -6.13 -10.52
CA GLU A 82 -15.69 -7.44 -10.53
C GLU A 82 -17.20 -7.28 -10.37
N HIS A 83 -17.99 -8.24 -10.88
CA HIS A 83 -19.40 -8.31 -10.51
C HIS A 83 -19.53 -8.85 -9.09
N ASP A 84 -20.45 -8.29 -8.30
CA ASP A 84 -20.70 -8.65 -6.89
C ASP A 84 -21.27 -10.07 -6.70
N GLY A 85 -21.42 -10.83 -7.78
CA GLY A 85 -21.97 -12.19 -7.77
C GLY A 85 -23.50 -12.24 -7.73
N SER A 86 -24.20 -11.09 -7.79
CA SER A 86 -25.67 -11.04 -7.76
C SER A 86 -26.34 -11.51 -9.07
N VAL A 87 -25.55 -11.82 -10.11
CA VAL A 87 -26.05 -12.46 -11.32
C VAL A 87 -26.34 -13.95 -11.04
N HIS A 88 -27.56 -14.25 -10.61
CA HIS A 88 -28.05 -15.61 -10.45
C HIS A 88 -28.02 -16.38 -11.79
N GLY A 89 -26.90 -17.04 -12.05
CA GLY A 89 -26.79 -18.16 -12.97
C GLY A 89 -26.26 -19.37 -12.19
N SER A 90 -27.15 -20.24 -11.72
CA SER A 90 -26.75 -21.55 -11.21
C SER A 90 -25.90 -22.27 -12.26
N SER A 91 -24.63 -22.55 -11.96
CA SER A 91 -24.11 -23.92 -11.81
C SER A 91 -22.58 -23.99 -11.68
N ASN A 92 -22.19 -24.75 -10.65
CA ASN A 92 -21.07 -25.68 -10.56
C ASN A 92 -19.72 -25.22 -9.97
N SER A 93 -19.43 -25.84 -8.82
CA SER A 93 -18.17 -25.90 -8.10
C SER A 93 -17.01 -26.35 -8.99
N GLY A 94 -15.95 -25.55 -9.00
CA GLY A 94 -14.64 -25.92 -9.52
C GLY A 94 -13.58 -25.54 -8.49
N SER A 95 -13.46 -26.37 -7.45
CA SER A 95 -12.34 -26.32 -6.50
C SER A 95 -11.04 -26.59 -7.24
N GLY A 96 -10.14 -25.62 -7.33
CA GLY A 96 -8.86 -25.84 -8.03
C GLY A 96 -7.91 -24.65 -7.96
N GLY A 97 -7.43 -24.32 -6.76
CA GLY A 97 -6.46 -23.24 -6.58
C GLY A 97 -5.55 -23.46 -5.38
N LEU A 98 -4.67 -24.47 -5.44
CA LEU A 98 -3.52 -24.57 -4.54
C LEU A 98 -2.43 -23.57 -4.98
N GLY A 99 -2.73 -22.28 -4.85
CA GLY A 99 -1.71 -21.23 -4.88
C GLY A 99 -0.97 -21.26 -3.56
N ARG A 100 0.19 -21.92 -3.51
CA ARG A 100 1.11 -21.86 -2.36
C ARG A 100 1.68 -20.44 -2.29
N GLY A 101 0.90 -19.52 -1.74
CA GLY A 101 1.38 -18.22 -1.29
C GLY A 101 2.46 -18.46 -0.24
N MET A 102 3.70 -18.24 -0.64
CA MET A 102 4.83 -18.15 0.30
C MET A 102 4.52 -17.04 1.29
N SER A 103 4.25 -17.43 2.54
CA SER A 103 3.91 -16.52 3.63
C SER A 103 4.90 -15.37 3.71
N SER A 104 4.40 -14.15 3.90
CA SER A 104 5.15 -12.90 4.15
C SER A 104 6.20 -13.03 5.26
N ALA A 105 6.07 -14.02 6.15
CA ALA A 105 7.09 -14.39 7.14
C ALA A 105 8.41 -14.88 6.51
N ALA A 106 8.37 -15.57 5.36
CA ALA A 106 9.57 -16.04 4.66
C ALA A 106 10.37 -14.87 4.06
N TYR A 107 9.68 -13.85 3.51
CA TYR A 107 10.30 -12.63 3.02
C TYR A 107 10.91 -11.79 4.15
N ALA A 108 10.22 -11.66 5.28
CA ALA A 108 10.74 -10.95 6.45
C ALA A 108 12.01 -11.61 7.00
N MET A 109 12.05 -12.94 7.05
CA MET A 109 13.22 -13.70 7.53
C MET A 109 14.42 -13.58 6.57
N LEU A 110 14.18 -13.59 5.25
CA LEU A 110 15.23 -13.36 4.25
C LEU A 110 15.79 -11.92 4.33
N CYS A 111 14.94 -10.91 4.50
CA CYS A 111 15.39 -9.53 4.68
C CYS A 111 16.24 -9.35 5.94
N CYS A 112 15.81 -9.91 7.09
CA CYS A 112 16.58 -9.83 8.32
C CYS A 112 17.96 -10.48 8.20
N ALA A 113 18.06 -11.62 7.51
CA ALA A 113 19.33 -12.30 7.30
C ALA A 113 20.30 -11.49 6.43
N VAL A 114 19.81 -10.88 5.33
CA VAL A 114 20.65 -10.06 4.44
C VAL A 114 21.10 -8.77 5.13
N VAL A 115 20.21 -8.10 5.86
CA VAL A 115 20.55 -6.86 6.58
C VAL A 115 21.57 -7.15 7.68
N LEU A 116 21.38 -8.20 8.48
CA LEU A 116 22.32 -8.58 9.54
C LEU A 116 23.70 -8.92 8.97
N TRP A 117 23.76 -9.61 7.83
CA TRP A 117 25.03 -9.99 7.20
C TRP A 117 25.82 -8.77 6.70
N PHE A 118 25.15 -7.81 6.05
CA PHE A 118 25.80 -6.57 5.63
C PHE A 118 26.19 -5.65 6.79
N THR A 119 25.48 -5.68 7.92
CA THR A 119 25.85 -4.89 9.11
C THR A 119 27.02 -5.47 9.90
N ILE A 120 27.23 -6.79 9.89
CA ILE A 120 28.31 -7.45 10.65
C ILE A 120 29.62 -7.46 9.84
N ALA A 121 29.54 -7.36 8.51
CA ALA A 121 30.69 -7.41 7.61
C ALA A 121 31.29 -6.02 7.28
N VAL A 122 30.90 -4.95 7.99
CA VAL A 122 31.48 -3.59 7.88
C VAL A 122 32.22 -3.24 9.16
#